data_AF-F3CFY2-F1
#
_entry.id   AF-F3CFY2-F1
#
_cell.length_a   1.000
_cell.length_b   1.000
_cell.length_c   1.000
_cell.angle_alpha   90.00
_cell.angle_beta   90.00
_cell.angle_gamma   90.00
#
_symmetry.space_group_name_H-M   'P 1'
#
loop_
_entity.id
_entity.type
_entity.pdbx_description
1 polymer ?
#
loop_
_entity_poly.entity_id
_entity_poly.type
_entity_poly.pdbx_seq_one_letter_code
_entity_poly.pdbx_strand_id
1 'polypeptide(L)' 'VVDGIHNADLAHLLTEQGIAVRAGRHCAMPLFDTLGLPSAIRVSLALYNDSDDLLRFFSALDQALELLR' A
#
# COMPACT_ATOMS: atom_id res chain seq x y z
N VAL A 1 10.98 -2.44 1.90
CA VAL A 1 10.75 -1.88 0.55
C VAL A 1 10.57 -3.05 -0.39
N VAL A 2 9.66 -2.96 -1.36
CA VAL A 2 9.58 -3.97 -2.43
C VAL A 2 10.40 -3.43 -3.58
N ASP A 3 11.56 -4.02 -3.82
CA ASP A 3 12.51 -3.53 -4.82
C ASP A 3 11.91 -3.65 -6.22
N GLY A 4 12.16 -2.63 -7.06
CA GLY A 4 11.66 -2.58 -8.44
C GLY A 4 10.20 -2.17 -8.61
N ILE A 5 9.44 -1.99 -7.52
CA ILE A 5 8.01 -1.68 -7.58
C ILE A 5 7.73 -0.28 -7.03
N HIS A 6 7.09 0.58 -7.84
CA HIS A 6 6.65 1.89 -7.38
C HIS A 6 5.37 1.76 -6.53
N ASN A 7 5.33 2.48 -5.41
CA ASN A 7 4.17 2.52 -4.51
C ASN A 7 2.87 2.97 -5.19
N ALA A 8 2.95 3.78 -6.25
CA ALA A 8 1.76 4.22 -6.98
C ALA A 8 1.11 3.07 -7.78
N ASP A 9 1.93 2.23 -8.42
CA ASP A 9 1.47 1.10 -9.24
C ASP A 9 0.79 0.05 -8.34
N LEU A 10 1.45 -0.29 -7.23
CA LEU A 10 0.88 -1.23 -6.26
C LEU A 10 -0.42 -0.71 -5.63
N ALA A 11 -0.52 0.59 -5.32
CA ALA A 11 -1.76 1.18 -4.84
C ALA A 11 -2.88 1.19 -5.90
N HIS A 12 -2.53 1.37 -7.18
CA HIS A 12 -3.48 1.30 -8.27
C HIS A 12 -4.06 -0.11 -8.41
N LEU A 13 -3.22 -1.16 -8.43
CA LEU A 13 -3.69 -2.55 -8.48
C LEU A 13 -4.54 -2.96 -7.26
N LEU A 14 -4.20 -2.48 -6.07
CA LEU A 14 -5.04 -2.69 -4.88
C LEU A 14 -6.40 -2.01 -5.03
N THR A 15 -6.45 -0.81 -5.63
CA THR A 15 -7.71 -0.08 -5.88
C THR A 15 -8.61 -0.83 -6.86
N GLU A 16 -8.06 -1.38 -7.95
CA GLU A 16 -8.81 -2.20 -8.92
C GLU A 16 -9.41 -3.46 -8.29
N GLN A 17 -8.79 -3.97 -7.22
CA GLN A 17 -9.27 -5.11 -6.43
C GLN A 17 -10.25 -4.70 -5.31
N GLY A 18 -10.64 -3.42 -5.26
CA GLY A 18 -11.56 -2.87 -4.26
C GLY A 18 -10.93 -2.60 -2.89
N ILE A 19 -9.59 -2.56 -2.79
CA ILE A 19 -8.87 -2.21 -1.56
C ILE A 19 -8.40 -0.75 -1.63
N ALA A 20 -9.02 0.10 -0.83
CA ALA A 20 -8.64 1.50 -0.73
C ALA A 20 -7.40 1.69 0.17
N VAL A 21 -6.30 2.15 -0.42
CA VAL A 21 -5.07 2.52 0.29
C VAL A 21 -4.57 3.88 -0.16
N ARG A 22 -3.62 4.47 0.57
CA ARG A 22 -2.95 5.71 0.13
C ARG A 22 -1.49 5.44 -0.18
N ALA A 23 -1.02 5.88 -1.35
CA ALA A 23 0.40 5.98 -1.67
C ALA A 23 0.90 7.42 -1.53
N GLY A 24 2.19 7.57 -1.21
CA GLY A 24 2.90 8.85 -1.24
C GLY A 24 3.71 9.12 0.03
N ARG A 25 3.95 10.41 0.32
CA ARG A 25 4.67 10.87 1.53
C ARG A 25 3.73 11.23 2.68
N HIS A 26 2.43 11.02 2.50
CA HIS A 26 1.39 11.23 3.53
C HIS A 26 1.44 12.57 4.27
N CYS A 27 1.76 13.66 3.56
CA CYS A 27 1.96 14.99 4.12
C CYS A 27 3.07 15.07 5.20
N ALA A 28 3.95 14.07 5.26
CA ALA A 28 5.02 13.93 6.23
C ALA A 28 6.40 13.95 5.54
N MET A 29 6.59 14.84 4.56
CA MET A 29 7.83 14.99 3.79
C MET A 29 9.11 14.91 4.66
N PRO A 30 9.24 15.67 5.76
CA PRO A 30 10.49 15.67 6.53
C PRO A 30 10.84 14.30 7.12
N LEU A 31 9.83 13.48 7.45
CA LEU A 31 10.04 12.12 7.94
C LEU A 31 10.53 11.19 6.83
N PHE A 32 10.00 11.32 5.62
CA PHE A 32 10.44 10.51 4.49
C PHE A 32 11.89 10.84 4.09
N ASP A 33 12.25 12.13 4.15
CA ASP A 33 13.61 12.59 3.89
C ASP A 33 14.61 12.05 4.92
N THR A 34 14.26 12.02 6.23
CA THR A 34 15.14 11.45 7.27
C THR A 34 15.28 9.94 7.18
N LEU A 35 14.23 9.25 6.70
CA LEU A 35 14.26 7.80 6.46
C LEU A 35 14.93 7.42 5.14
N GLY A 36 15.23 8.39 4.27
CA GLY A 36 15.77 8.14 2.93
C GLY A 36 14.81 7.36 2.03
N LEU A 37 13.50 7.45 2.28
CA LEU A 37 12.47 6.72 1.54
C LEU A 37 11.67 7.69 0.64
N PRO A 38 11.40 7.35 -0.63
CA PRO A 38 10.71 8.26 -1.55
C PRO A 38 9.21 8.38 -1.26
N SER A 39 8.57 7.29 -0.82
CA SER A 39 7.15 7.20 -0.49
C SER A 39 6.85 5.87 0.21
N ALA A 40 5.62 5.71 0.69
CA ALA A 40 5.08 4.44 1.18
C ALA A 40 3.65 4.24 0.69
N ILE A 41 3.19 2.99 0.77
CA ILE A 41 1.76 2.68 0.86
C ILE A 41 1.39 2.61 2.33
N ARG A 42 0.27 3.23 2.70
CA ARG A 42 -0.29 3.19 4.04
C ARG A 42 -1.65 2.51 4.03
N VAL A 43 -1.73 1.42 4.78
CA VAL A 43 -2.98 0.75 5.18
C VAL A 43 -3.30 1.24 6.58
N SER A 44 -4.45 1.92 6.74
CA SER A 44 -4.87 2.48 8.03
C SER A 44 -6.22 1.90 8.40
N LEU A 45 -6.26 1.13 9.48
CA LEU A 45 -7.46 0.48 9.99
C LEU A 45 -8.24 1.41 10.92
N ALA A 46 -9.54 1.16 11.03
CA ALA A 46 -10.46 1.83 11.96
C ALA A 46 -11.29 0.79 12.73
N LEU A 47 -12.13 1.26 13.66
CA LEU A 47 -12.97 0.41 14.51
C LEU A 47 -13.90 -0.54 13.74
N TYR A 48 -14.29 -0.14 12.53
CA TYR A 48 -15.20 -0.91 11.67
C TYR A 48 -14.50 -1.92 10.77
N ASN A 49 -13.17 -2.02 10.82
CA ASN A 49 -12.45 -3.07 10.10
C ASN A 49 -12.39 -4.35 10.92
N ASP A 50 -12.40 -5.48 10.22
CA ASP A 50 -12.33 -6.81 10.84
C ASP A 50 -11.24 -7.69 10.20
N SER A 51 -11.23 -8.97 10.58
CA SER A 51 -10.26 -9.93 10.06
C SER A 51 -10.52 -10.29 8.60
N ASP A 52 -11.76 -10.21 8.13
CA ASP A 52 -12.11 -10.52 6.75
C ASP A 52 -11.60 -9.43 5.80
N ASP A 53 -11.64 -8.16 6.22
CA ASP A 53 -10.99 -7.05 5.51
C ASP A 53 -9.48 -7.30 5.34
N LEU A 54 -8.81 -7.78 6.38
CA LEU A 54 -7.37 -8.07 6.33
C LEU A 54 -7.06 -9.25 5.42
N LEU A 55 -7.85 -10.31 5.47
CA LEU A 55 -7.71 -11.46 4.57
C LEU A 55 -7.86 -11.05 3.10
N ARG A 56 -8.86 -10.23 2.80
CA ARG A 56 -9.06 -9.66 1.45
C ARG A 56 -7.88 -8.80 1.03
N PHE A 57 -7.36 -7.96 1.93
CA PHE A 57 -6.17 -7.15 1.66
C PHE A 57 -4.94 -7.99 1.33
N PHE A 58 -4.63 -9.02 2.13
CA PHE A 58 -3.47 -9.88 1.89
C PHE A 58 -3.58 -10.65 0.58
N SER A 59 -4.75 -11.23 0.29
CA SER A 59 -5.01 -11.87 -1.01
C SER A 59 -4.79 -10.91 -2.18
N ALA A 60 -5.26 -9.66 -2.06
CA ALA A 60 -5.09 -8.67 -3.10
C ALA A 60 -3.65 -8.17 -3.26
N LEU A 61 -2.92 -8.09 -2.14
CA LEU A 61 -1.51 -7.72 -2.12
C LEU A 61 -0.66 -8.78 -2.81
N ASP A 62 -0.88 -10.06 -2.51
CA ASP A 62 -0.15 -11.18 -3.13
C ASP A 62 -0.36 -11.19 -4.65
N GLN A 63 -1.62 -11.08 -5.11
CA GLN A 63 -1.95 -11.00 -6.54
C GLN A 63 -1.28 -9.80 -7.22
N ALA A 64 -1.30 -8.62 -6.59
CA ALA A 64 -0.68 -7.42 -7.15
C ALA A 64 0.85 -7.55 -7.23
N LEU A 65 1.49 -8.19 -6.25
CA LEU A 65 2.92 -8.44 -6.26
C LEU A 65 3.33 -9.48 -7.31
N GLU A 66 2.50 -10.49 -7.56
CA GLU A 66 2.71 -11.45 -8.64
C GLU A 66 2.62 -10.81 -10.03
N LEU A 67 1.73 -9.83 -10.21
CA LEU A 67 1.57 -9.09 -11.48
C LEU A 67 2.70 -8.10 -11.78
N LEU A 68 3.34 -7.55 -10.74
CA LEU A 68 4.38 -6.51 -10.86
C LEU A 68 5.81 -7.06 -10.85
N ARG A 69 5.99 -8.37 -10.59
CA ARG A 69 7.28 -9.07 -10.64
C ARG A 69 7.52 -9.68 -12.00
#